data_AF-A0A1H8TP71-F1
#
_entry.id   AF-A0A1H8TP71-F1
#
_cell.length_a   1.000
_cell.length_b   1.000
_cell.length_c   1.000
_cell.angle_alpha   90.00
_cell.angle_beta   90.00
_cell.angle_gamma   90.00
#
_symmetry.space_group_name_H-M   'P 1'
#
loop_
_entity.id
_entity.type
_entity.pdbx_description
1 polymer ?
#
loop_
_entity_poly.entity_id
_entity_poly.type
_entity_poly.pdbx_seq_one_letter_code
_entity_poly.pdbx_strand_id
1 'polypeptide(L)'
;MVWCILASLACIYYLMSHQLNIPFVVLCKLVSYAAILGVRYLNFNAVQTYFYFRNAGYNINLLYLSVFACDFTAFIILLFLSTIR
;
A
#
# COMPACT_ATOMS: atom_id res chain seq x y z
N MET A 1 -7.90 1.12 1.04
CA MET A 1 -7.32 0.27 -0.02
C MET A 1 -7.11 1.04 -1.31
N VAL A 2 -8.07 1.80 -1.82
CA VAL A 2 -7.90 2.63 -3.05
C VAL A 2 -6.63 3.49 -3.02
N TRP A 3 -6.30 4.10 -1.88
CA TRP A 3 -5.06 4.88 -1.69
C TRP A 3 -3.76 4.09 -1.92
N CYS A 4 -3.73 2.80 -1.58
CA CYS A 4 -2.55 1.95 -1.79
C CYS A 4 -2.35 1.67 -3.29
N ILE A 5 -3.45 1.39 -4.00
CA ILE A 5 -3.48 1.16 -5.45
C ILE A 5 -3.05 2.43 -6.20
N LEU A 6 -3.58 3.60 -5.81
CA LEU A 6 -3.20 4.88 -6.39
C LEU A 6 -1.70 5.17 -6.17
N ALA A 7 -1.17 4.88 -4.98
CA ALA A 7 0.26 5.02 -4.72
C ALA A 7 1.11 4.07 -5.58
N SER A 8 0.67 2.82 -5.79
CA SER A 8 1.33 1.87 -6.71
C SER A 8 1.37 2.41 -8.13
N LEU A 9 0.23 2.88 -8.64
CA LEU A 9 0.11 3.39 -10.00
C LEU A 9 0.94 4.65 -10.21
N ALA A 10 0.93 5.60 -9.26
CA ALA A 10 1.76 6.80 -9.33
C ALA A 10 3.25 6.45 -9.35
N CYS A 11 3.69 5.53 -8.48
CA CYS A 11 5.06 5.05 -8.44
C CYS A 11 5.52 4.47 -9.80
N ILE A 12 4.68 3.63 -10.41
CA ILE A 12 4.98 3.03 -11.72
C ILE A 12 4.95 4.07 -12.86
N TYR A 13 4.01 5.02 -12.81
CA TYR A 13 3.92 6.10 -13.79
C TYR A 13 5.19 6.95 -13.82
N TYR A 14 5.69 7.36 -12.65
CA TYR A 14 6.93 8.14 -12.56
C TYR A 14 8.18 7.33 -12.90
N LEU A 15 8.16 6.01 -12.66
CA LEU A 15 9.21 5.10 -13.12
C LEU A 15 9.24 5.04 -14.66
N MET A 16 8.09 4.82 -15.30
CA MET A 16 7.99 4.75 -16.77
C MET A 16 8.29 6.08 -17.46
N SER A 17 8.03 7.20 -16.78
CA SER A 17 8.38 8.53 -17.30
C SER A 17 9.87 8.87 -17.16
N HIS A 18 10.70 7.92 -16.70
CA HIS A 18 12.13 8.09 -16.38
C HIS A 18 12.43 9.23 -15.38
N GLN A 19 11.43 9.66 -14.60
CA GLN A 19 11.60 10.73 -13.62
C GLN A 19 12.15 10.20 -12.28
N LEU A 20 11.95 8.91 -12.00
CA LEU A 20 12.41 8.26 -10.77
C LEU A 20 13.15 6.96 -11.09
N ASN A 21 14.19 6.70 -10.30
CA ASN A 21 14.93 5.44 -10.34
C ASN A 21 14.22 4.36 -9.53
N ILE A 22 14.36 3.09 -9.94
CA ILE A 22 13.83 1.90 -9.26
C ILE A 22 13.95 1.95 -7.72
N PRO A 23 15.15 2.17 -7.11
CA PRO A 23 15.28 2.21 -5.65
C PRO A 23 14.45 3.33 -5.00
N PHE A 24 14.33 4.47 -5.69
CA PHE A 24 13.58 5.63 -5.20
C PHE A 24 12.08 5.35 -5.20
N VAL A 25 11.60 4.65 -6.23
CA VAL A 25 10.19 4.25 -6.35
C VAL A 25 9.82 3.23 -5.27
N VAL A 26 10.71 2.27 -4.96
CA VAL A 26 10.51 1.31 -3.86
C VAL A 26 10.46 2.02 -2.51
N LEU A 27 11.36 2.97 -2.25
CA LEU A 27 11.34 3.77 -1.02
C LEU A 27 10.06 4.62 -0.92
N CYS A 28 9.65 5.28 -2.01
CA CYS A 28 8.40 6.04 -2.06
C CYS A 28 7.18 5.15 -1.74
N LYS A 29 7.19 3.91 -2.25
CA LYS A 29 6.14 2.93 -1.96
C LYS A 29 6.10 2.51 -0.48
N LEU A 30 7.25 2.28 0.14
CA LEU A 30 7.33 1.96 1.58
C LEU A 30 6.88 3.14 2.45
N VAL A 31 7.31 4.36 2.12
CA VAL A 31 6.93 5.58 2.85
C VAL A 31 5.42 5.84 2.72
N SER A 32 4.86 5.69 1.52
CA SER A 32 3.42 5.85 1.31
C SER A 32 2.61 4.80 2.08
N TYR A 33 3.09 3.56 2.23
CA TYR A 33 2.46 2.60 3.12
C TYR A 33 2.51 3.00 4.58
N ALA A 34 3.67 3.41 5.09
CA ALA A 34 3.79 3.87 6.47
C ALA A 34 2.85 5.06 6.74
N ALA A 35 2.74 6.00 5.80
CA ALA A 35 1.84 7.15 5.90
C ALA A 35 0.36 6.71 5.87
N ILE A 36 -0.04 5.85 4.93
CA ILE A 36 -1.43 5.35 4.84
C ILE A 36 -1.79 4.58 6.10
N LEU A 37 -0.89 3.74 6.62
CA LEU A 37 -1.09 2.94 7.81
C LEU A 37 -1.17 3.83 9.06
N GLY A 38 -0.32 4.87 9.16
CA GLY A 38 -0.37 5.88 10.22
C GLY A 38 -1.67 6.68 10.22
N VAL A 39 -2.09 7.22 9.06
CA VAL A 39 -3.37 7.94 8.91
C VAL A 39 -4.53 7.03 9.25
N ARG A 40 -4.50 5.78 8.79
CA ARG A 40 -5.49 4.77 9.11
C ARG A 40 -5.52 4.52 10.61
N TYR A 41 -4.40 4.26 11.26
CA TYR A 41 -4.31 3.97 12.69
C TYR A 41 -4.85 5.13 13.54
N LEU A 42 -4.52 6.37 13.17
CA LEU A 42 -5.02 7.57 13.85
C LEU A 42 -6.53 7.78 13.63
N ASN A 43 -7.05 7.56 12.40
CA ASN A 43 -8.48 7.61 12.12
C ASN A 43 -9.26 6.37 12.58
N PHE A 44 -8.59 5.28 12.95
CA PHE A 44 -9.21 3.99 13.24
C PHE A 44 -10.05 3.99 14.52
N ASN A 45 -9.79 4.95 15.41
CA ASN A 45 -10.56 5.10 16.64
C ASN A 45 -12.00 5.61 16.41
N ALA A 46 -12.38 5.91 15.16
CA ALA A 46 -13.65 6.56 14.83
C ALA A 46 -14.57 5.77 13.85
N VAL A 47 -14.17 4.60 13.34
CA VAL A 47 -14.90 3.96 12.21
C VAL A 47 -15.56 2.63 12.61
N GLN A 48 -16.88 2.51 12.36
CA GLN A 48 -17.71 1.33 12.65
C GLN A 48 -17.17 -0.01 12.12
N THR A 49 -16.46 -0.01 10.99
CA THR A 49 -15.86 -1.23 10.41
C THR A 49 -14.80 -1.86 11.32
N TYR A 50 -14.06 -1.06 12.09
CA TYR A 50 -13.12 -1.56 13.08
C TYR A 50 -13.82 -2.35 14.18
N PHE A 51 -14.90 -1.80 14.73
CA PHE A 51 -15.70 -2.47 15.76
C PHE A 51 -16.38 -3.73 15.21
N TYR A 52 -16.85 -3.73 13.96
CA TYR A 52 -17.44 -4.90 13.32
C TYR A 52 -16.44 -6.08 13.25
N PHE A 53 -15.25 -5.86 12.68
CA PHE A 53 -14.24 -6.93 12.56
C PHE A 53 -13.63 -7.33 13.91
N ARG A 54 -13.51 -6.39 14.86
CA ARG A 54 -13.05 -6.68 16.23
C ARG A 54 -14.05 -7.57 16.96
N ASN A 55 -15.34 -7.21 16.92
CA ASN A 55 -16.40 -7.95 17.59
C ASN A 55 -16.64 -9.32 16.96
N ALA A 56 -16.32 -9.49 15.67
CA ALA A 56 -16.30 -10.78 14.98
C ALA A 56 -15.06 -11.64 15.29
N GLY A 57 -14.17 -11.21 16.19
CA GLY A 57 -13.01 -11.98 16.65
C GLY A 57 -11.80 -11.95 15.72
N TYR A 58 -11.80 -11.12 14.67
CA TYR A 58 -10.68 -11.03 13.74
C TYR A 58 -9.52 -10.22 14.32
N ASN A 59 -8.30 -10.69 14.08
CA ASN A 59 -7.09 -9.92 14.36
C ASN A 59 -6.90 -8.86 13.27
N ILE A 60 -7.39 -7.65 13.55
CA ILE A 60 -7.42 -6.53 12.61
C ILE A 60 -6.02 -6.16 12.09
N ASN A 61 -4.99 -6.27 12.94
CA ASN A 61 -3.61 -5.99 12.53
C ASN A 61 -3.14 -6.95 11.44
N LEU A 62 -3.50 -8.23 11.55
CA LEU A 62 -3.17 -9.26 10.57
C LEU A 62 -3.89 -8.99 9.24
N LEU A 63 -5.13 -8.52 9.30
CA LEU A 63 -5.97 -8.22 8.14
C LEU A 63 -5.45 -7.01 7.37
N TYR A 64 -4.89 -6.00 8.05
CA TYR A 64 -4.17 -4.92 7.36
C TYR A 64 -2.88 -5.41 6.74
N LEU A 65 -2.09 -6.18 7.49
CA LEU A 65 -0.80 -6.66 7.03
C LEU A 65 -0.92 -7.53 5.77
N SER A 66 -1.94 -8.41 5.71
CA SER A 66 -2.22 -9.22 4.53
C SER A 66 -2.59 -8.39 3.30
N VAL A 67 -3.40 -7.34 3.48
CA VAL A 67 -3.78 -6.42 2.40
C VAL A 67 -2.57 -5.64 1.88
N PHE A 68 -1.71 -5.14 2.77
CA PHE A 68 -0.49 -4.46 2.37
C PHE A 68 0.49 -5.40 1.67
N ALA A 69 0.59 -6.65 2.13
CA ALA A 69 1.39 -7.67 1.47
C ALA A 69 0.89 -7.95 0.04
N CYS A 70 -0.42 -8.10 -0.15
CA CYS A 70 -1.01 -8.29 -1.48
C CYS A 70 -0.79 -7.09 -2.43
N ASP A 71 -0.92 -5.85 -1.94
CA ASP A 71 -0.65 -4.67 -2.78
C ASP A 71 0.84 -4.54 -3.11
N PHE A 72 1.73 -4.91 -2.18
CA PHE A 72 3.17 -4.87 -2.40
C PHE A 72 3.65 -5.92 -3.40
N THR A 73 3.10 -7.14 -3.33
CA THR A 73 3.40 -8.18 -4.33
C THR A 73 2.93 -7.77 -5.71
N ALA A 74 1.72 -7.19 -5.83
CA ALA A 74 1.23 -6.64 -7.09
C ALA A 74 2.14 -5.52 -7.62
N PHE A 75 2.60 -4.63 -6.74
CA PHE A 75 3.55 -3.57 -7.11
C PHE A 75 4.89 -4.14 -7.62
N ILE A 76 5.44 -5.17 -6.97
CA ILE A 76 6.68 -5.84 -7.43
C ILE A 76 6.48 -6.44 -8.82
N ILE A 77 5.37 -7.13 -9.06
CA ILE A 77 5.06 -7.72 -10.38
C ILE A 77 5.02 -6.63 -11.46
N LEU A 78 4.35 -5.52 -11.17
CA LEU A 78 4.28 -4.38 -12.10
C LEU A 78 5.64 -3.71 -12.32
N LEU A 79 6.47 -3.62 -11.27
CA LEU A 79 7.82 -3.10 -11.37
C LEU A 79 8.68 -3.97 -12.29
N PHE A 80 8.66 -5.30 -12.12
CA PHE A 80 9.35 -6.23 -13.01
C PHE A 80 8.88 -6.08 -14.46
N LEU A 81 7.56 -6.04 -14.69
CA LEU A 81 6.99 -5.82 -16.02
C LEU A 81 7.44 -4.49 -16.64
N SER A 82 7.55 -3.43 -15.83
CA SER A 82 7.98 -2.12 -16.32
C SER A 82 9.46 -2.06 -16.68
N THR A 83 10.30 -2.92 -16.10
CA THR A 83 11.75 -2.96 -16.32
C THR A 83 12.22 -3.92 -17.42
N ILE A 84 11.35 -4.84 -17.88
CA ILE A 84 11.67 -5.80 -18.96
C ILE A 84 11.58 -5.13 -20.35
N ARG A 85 11.10 -3.89 -20.42
CA ARG A 85 10.99 -3.11 -21.66
C ARG A 85 12.27 -2.35 -21.97
#